data_AF-A0A5A5S0H6-F1
#
_entry.id   AF-A0A5A5S0H6-F1
#
_cell.length_a   1.000
_cell.length_b   1.000
_cell.length_c   1.000
_cell.angle_alpha   90.00
_cell.angle_beta   90.00
_cell.angle_gamma   90.00
#
_symmetry.space_group_name_H-M   'P 1'
#
loop_
_entity.id
_entity.type
_entity.pdbx_description
1 polymer ?
#
loop_
_entity_poly.entity_id
_entity_poly.type
_entity_poly.pdbx_seq_one_letter_code
_entity_poly.pdbx_strand_id
1 'polypeptide(L)'
;MTTIELILYSKPDCHLCEGLLEKLEKIRQPEWQLEIRDITSREDWFNAYQYEIPVLCQKLATGEKILPRLSPRANAEQLARLLANNLT
;
A
#
# COMPACT_ATOMS: atom_id res chain seq x y z
N MET A 1 -14.39 13.44 -10.56
CA MET A 1 -13.17 12.70 -10.90
C MET A 1 -12.96 11.69 -9.79
N THR A 2 -13.03 10.39 -10.08
CA THR A 2 -12.81 9.34 -9.08
C THR A 2 -11.31 9.20 -8.87
N THR A 3 -10.77 9.84 -7.84
CA THR A 3 -9.38 9.66 -7.43
C THR A 3 -9.23 8.28 -6.80
N ILE A 4 -8.19 7.53 -7.17
CA ILE A 4 -7.93 6.22 -6.60
C ILE A 4 -7.55 6.39 -5.12
N GLU A 5 -8.09 5.57 -4.24
CA GLU A 5 -7.71 5.56 -2.82
C GLU A 5 -6.89 4.30 -2.53
N LEU A 6 -5.69 4.48 -1.99
CA LEU A 6 -4.80 3.42 -1.54
C LEU A 6 -4.71 3.44 -0.01
N ILE A 7 -4.58 2.26 0.57
CA ILE A 7 -4.34 2.07 2.00
C ILE A 7 -3.04 1.31 2.17
N LEU A 8 -2.09 1.86 2.93
CA LEU A 8 -0.89 1.16 3.37
C LEU A 8 -1.02 0.79 4.85
N TYR A 9 -1.17 -0.50 5.11
CA TYR A 9 -1.01 -1.04 6.45
C TYR A 9 0.48 -1.13 6.78
N SER A 10 0.87 -0.43 7.85
CA SER A 10 2.24 -0.21 8.28
C SER A 10 2.35 -0.36 9.80
N LYS A 11 3.56 -0.27 10.35
CA LYS A 11 3.80 -0.12 11.80
C LYS A 11 4.99 0.83 12.04
N PRO A 12 5.12 1.40 13.25
CA PRO A 12 6.32 2.12 13.67
C PRO A 12 7.57 1.23 13.52
N ASP A 13 8.70 1.85 13.19
CA ASP A 13 10.00 1.17 13.03
C ASP A 13 9.98 0.03 11.98
N CYS A 14 9.31 0.26 10.85
CA CYS A 14 9.23 -0.68 9.73
C CYS A 14 9.99 -0.17 8.48
N HIS A 15 11.25 -0.57 8.32
CA HIS A 15 12.08 -0.20 7.16
C HIS A 15 11.49 -0.63 5.80
N LEU A 16 10.78 -1.76 5.77
CA LEU A 16 10.09 -2.20 4.55
C LEU A 16 8.95 -1.26 4.16
N CYS A 17 8.27 -0.70 5.16
CA CYS A 17 7.16 0.22 4.97
C CYS A 17 7.67 1.59 4.52
N GLU A 18 8.74 2.10 5.15
CA GLU A 18 9.43 3.32 4.75
C GLU A 18 9.90 3.24 3.28
N GLY A 19 10.60 2.17 2.92
CA GLY A 19 11.09 1.99 1.55
C GLY A 19 9.97 1.81 0.51
N LEU A 20 8.78 1.36 0.90
CA LEU A 20 7.61 1.32 0.00
C LEU A 20 6.99 2.72 -0.15
N LEU A 21 6.87 3.48 0.94
CA LEU A 21 6.37 4.86 0.93
C LEU A 21 7.21 5.75 0.02
N GLU A 22 8.54 5.73 0.18
CA GLU A 22 9.45 6.51 -0.66
C GLU A 22 9.32 6.18 -2.15
N LYS A 23 8.95 4.94 -2.49
CA LYS A 23 8.72 4.52 -3.88
C LYS A 23 7.37 5.04 -4.37
N LEU A 24 6.31 4.96 -3.55
CA LEU A 24 4.99 5.49 -3.89
C LEU A 24 5.05 6.99 -4.16
N GLU A 25 5.78 7.76 -3.35
CA GLU A 25 5.94 9.22 -3.53
C GLU A 25 6.62 9.60 -4.86
N LYS A 26 7.45 8.70 -5.42
CA LYS A 26 8.13 8.94 -6.70
C LYS A 26 7.22 8.71 -7.92
N ILE A 27 6.09 8.02 -7.74
CA ILE A 27 5.20 7.69 -8.84
C ILE A 27 4.14 8.79 -8.95
N ARG A 28 4.04 9.41 -10.13
CA ARG A 28 3.13 10.54 -10.36
C ARG A 28 1.81 10.17 -11.02
N GLN A 29 1.70 8.96 -11.59
CA GLN A 29 0.53 8.51 -12.33
C GLN A 29 0.28 7.00 -12.13
N PRO A 30 -1.00 6.56 -12.04
CA PRO A 30 -2.22 7.39 -11.94
C PRO A 30 -2.24 8.28 -10.69
N GLU A 31 -3.17 9.24 -10.57
CA GLU A 31 -3.30 10.03 -9.33
C GLU A 31 -4.07 9.23 -8.27
N TRP A 32 -3.53 9.16 -7.05
CA TRP A 32 -4.19 8.52 -5.91
C TRP A 32 -4.01 9.32 -4.63
N GLN A 33 -4.87 9.02 -3.66
CA GLN A 33 -4.68 9.37 -2.27
C GLN A 33 -4.15 8.15 -1.51
N LEU A 34 -3.23 8.38 -0.58
CA LEU A 34 -2.65 7.32 0.25
C LEU A 34 -3.05 7.54 1.71
N GLU A 35 -3.76 6.57 2.27
CA GLU A 35 -4.08 6.46 3.68
C GLU A 35 -3.07 5.50 4.34
N ILE A 36 -2.43 5.90 5.43
CA ILE A 36 -1.51 5.03 6.19
C ILE A 36 -2.23 4.58 7.46
N ARG A 37 -2.28 3.26 7.68
CA ARG A 37 -2.91 2.65 8.85
C ARG A 37 -1.88 1.89 9.67
N ASP A 38 -1.71 2.29 10.91
CA ASP A 38 -0.84 1.59 11.85
C ASP A 38 -1.53 0.33 12.37
N ILE A 39 -1.01 -0.83 12.03
CA ILE A 39 -1.56 -2.12 12.45
C ILE A 39 -1.49 -2.31 13.97
N THR A 40 -0.64 -1.58 14.69
CA THR A 40 -0.54 -1.65 16.16
C THR A 40 -1.63 -0.86 16.87
N SER A 41 -2.35 0.01 16.15
CA SER A 41 -3.45 0.80 16.72
C SER A 41 -4.73 -0.02 16.96
N ARG A 42 -4.86 -1.19 16.33
CA ARG A 42 -6.04 -2.04 16.39
C ARG A 42 -5.68 -3.52 16.36
N GLU A 43 -6.27 -4.30 17.26
CA GLU A 43 -5.97 -5.72 17.39
C GLU A 43 -6.35 -6.53 16.13
N ASP A 44 -7.44 -6.18 15.46
CA ASP A 44 -7.87 -6.86 14.23
C ASP A 44 -6.89 -6.65 13.07
N TRP A 45 -6.34 -5.44 12.93
CA TRP A 45 -5.29 -5.16 11.95
C TRP A 45 -3.97 -5.84 12.30
N PHE A 46 -3.59 -5.82 13.58
CA PHE A 46 -2.39 -6.49 14.06
C PHE A 46 -2.46 -7.99 13.77
N ASN A 47 -3.56 -8.64 14.15
CA ASN A 47 -3.78 -10.07 13.91
C ASN A 47 -3.78 -10.42 12.42
N ALA A 48 -4.35 -9.56 11.58
CA ALA A 48 -4.37 -9.78 10.13
C ALA A 48 -2.99 -9.62 9.47
N TYR A 49 -2.19 -8.63 9.88
CA TYR A 49 -1.06 -8.16 9.06
C TYR A 49 0.32 -8.18 9.75
N GLN A 50 0.44 -8.49 11.05
CA GLN A 50 1.72 -8.41 11.79
C GLN A 50 2.91 -9.13 11.12
N TYR A 51 2.66 -10.20 10.37
CA TYR A 51 3.68 -11.00 9.68
C TYR A 51 3.81 -10.66 8.18
N GLU A 52 2.89 -9.87 7.63
CA GLU A 52 2.80 -9.61 6.19
C GLU A 52 3.08 -8.14 5.82
N ILE A 53 3.08 -7.23 6.79
CA ILE A 53 3.42 -5.82 6.55
C ILE A 53 4.77 -5.63 5.84
N PRO A 54 4.88 -4.68 4.91
CA PRO A 54 3.83 -3.75 4.46
C PRO A 54 2.76 -4.42 3.58
N VAL A 55 1.49 -4.05 3.79
CA VAL A 55 0.35 -4.50 2.96
C VAL A 55 -0.30 -3.29 2.30
N LEU A 56 -0.39 -3.31 0.97
CA LEU A 56 -0.98 -2.24 0.17
C LEU A 56 -2.34 -2.70 -0.38
N CYS A 57 -3.37 -1.89 -0.19
CA CYS A 57 -4.73 -2.17 -0.64
C CYS A 57 -5.25 -1.02 -1.51
N GLN A 58 -6.12 -1.33 -2.47
CA GLN A 58 -7.02 -0.36 -3.07
C GLN A 58 -8.32 -0.30 -2.26
N LYS A 59 -8.74 0.90 -1.88
CA LYS A 59 -10.05 1.12 -1.26
C LYS A 59 -11.10 1.24 -2.36
N LEU A 60 -12.16 0.45 -2.23
CA LEU A 60 -13.29 0.36 -3.16
C LEU A 60 -14.58 0.68 -2.40
N ALA A 61 -15.63 1.04 -3.14
CA ALA A 61 -16.95 1.30 -2.53
C ALA A 61 -17.51 0.09 -1.75
N THR A 62 -17.12 -1.13 -2.15
CA THR A 62 -17.57 -2.39 -1.56
C THR A 62 -16.58 -2.99 -0.54
N GLY A 63 -15.45 -2.34 -0.25
CA GLY A 63 -14.46 -2.85 0.69
C GLY A 63 -13.01 -2.56 0.28
N GLU A 64 -12.09 -3.44 0.65
CA GLU A 64 -10.65 -3.29 0.39
C GLU A 64 -10.15 -4.44 -0.48
N LYS A 65 -9.42 -4.10 -1.54
CA LYS A 65 -8.77 -5.06 -2.43
C LYS A 65 -7.26 -5.05 -2.15
N ILE A 66 -6.74 -6.13 -1.57
CA ILE A 66 -5.30 -6.30 -1.35
C ILE A 66 -4.60 -6.36 -2.71
N LEU A 67 -3.56 -5.55 -2.89
CA LEU A 67 -2.73 -5.57 -4.09
C LEU A 67 -1.63 -6.63 -3.96
N PRO A 68 -1.14 -7.18 -5.08
CA PRO A 68 -0.06 -8.15 -5.05
C PRO A 68 1.18 -7.59 -4.36
N ARG A 69 1.85 -8.43 -3.56
CA ARG A 69 3.07 -8.03 -2.85
C ARG A 69 4.17 -7.72 -3.84
N LEU A 70 4.77 -6.55 -3.70
CA LEU A 70 5.98 -6.18 -4.44
C LEU A 70 7.22 -6.66 -3.69
N SER A 71 8.22 -7.17 -4.42
CA SER A 71 9.52 -7.47 -3.83
C SER A 71 10.15 -6.20 -3.21
N PRO A 72 10.74 -6.26 -2.01
CA PRO A 72 11.45 -5.12 -1.43
C PRO A 72 12.55 -4.55 -2.33
N ARG A 73 13.12 -5.40 -3.19
CA ARG A 73 14.17 -5.04 -4.17
C ARG A 73 13.64 -4.38 -5.44
N ALA A 74 12.33 -4.38 -5.67
CA ALA A 74 11.75 -3.77 -6.85
C ALA A 74 11.83 -2.24 -6.80
N ASN A 75 12.04 -1.61 -7.95
CA ASN A 75 12.14 -0.15 -8.08
C ASN A 75 10.77 0.52 -8.24
N ALA A 76 10.76 1.86 -8.32
CA ALA A 76 9.53 2.65 -8.46
C ALA A 76 8.78 2.37 -9.79
N GLU A 77 9.49 2.09 -10.89
CA GLU A 77 8.84 1.74 -12.16
C GLU A 77 8.11 0.40 -12.09
N GLN A 78 8.69 -0.60 -11.44
CA GLN A 78 8.04 -1.89 -11.23
C GLN A 78 6.81 -1.75 -10.34
N LEU A 79 6.87 -0.90 -9.31
CA LEU A 79 5.70 -0.57 -8.49
C LEU A 79 4.62 0.15 -9.31
N ALA A 80 5.00 1.15 -10.12
CA ALA A 80 4.05 1.86 -10.98
C ALA A 80 3.33 0.92 -11.95
N ARG A 81 4.05 -0.03 -12.56
CA ARG A 81 3.46 -1.06 -13.43
C ARG A 81 2.51 -1.98 -12.66
N LEU A 82 2.87 -2.38 -11.44
CA LEU A 82 1.99 -3.19 -10.59
C LEU A 82 0.70 -2.43 -10.28
N LEU A 83 0.79 -1.15 -9.91
CA LEU A 83 -0.36 -0.29 -9.67
C LEU A 83 -1.23 -0.16 -10.91
N ALA A 84 -0.64 0.22 -12.06
CA ALA A 84 -1.38 0.36 -13.32
C ALA A 84 -2.13 -0.91 -13.75
N ASN A 85 -1.60 -2.10 -13.44
CA ASN A 85 -2.21 -3.37 -13.81
C ASN A 85 -3.29 -3.87 -12.85
N ASN A 86 -3.30 -3.39 -11.60
CA ASN A 86 -4.15 -3.95 -10.54
C ASN A 86 -5.20 -2.96 -10.00
N LEU A 87 -5.01 -1.67 -10.24
CA LEU A 87 -5.98 -0.64 -9.88
C LEU A 87 -7.14 -0.63 -10.87
N THR A 88 -8.33 -0.39 -10.34
CA THR A 88 -9.61 -0.43 -11.07
C THR A 88 -10.33 0.91 -10.95
#